data_AF-A0A023FJN1-F1
#
_entry.id   AF-A0A023FJN1-F1
#
_cell.length_a   1.000
_cell.length_b   1.000
_cell.length_c   1.000
_cell.angle_alpha   90.00
_cell.angle_beta   90.00
_cell.angle_gamma   90.00
#
_symmetry.space_group_name_H-M   'P 1'
#
loop_
_entity.id
_entity.type
_entity.pdbx_description
1 polymer ?
#
loop_
_entity_poly.entity_id
_entity_poly.type
_entity_poly.pdbx_seq_one_letter_code
_entity_poly.pdbx_strand_id
1 'polypeptide(L)'
;EGKSCKWKDSIDEDIEIAYDIWLVNGNPAAQSHNVFEYQFSFEQQGSLERVLLFFLLYLVLAGLQVYAVMRQKHLVTRLFTAALTLQLLSFLWTITHLAFFAWDGDGVPSLGIVGDVSYMLSQSLFMLLLLLLAKGWAITRTELTWKPVLFCIWLVYSCIQILLYVWNMTEVDVIEEIDEYQTYPGWISLCFRLVVTAWFLTELRSTMMDENDHRKLRFYLHFGAGLLCWFVYLPVVALIALQVSALWRQKFILGISSCADFLAYAIITHLLWPTRSQQYFQLQSELDPGDELEELNEAPHN
;
A
#
# COMPACT_ATOMS: atom_id res chain seq x y z
N GLU A 1 1.62 -56.18 42.09
CA GLU A 1 1.14 -56.81 40.83
C GLU A 1 1.20 -55.77 39.72
N GLY A 2 1.99 -56.03 38.68
CA GLY A 2 2.16 -55.12 37.55
C GLY A 2 1.01 -55.28 36.56
N LYS A 3 0.29 -54.20 36.26
CA LYS A 3 -0.76 -54.20 35.24
C LYS A 3 -0.12 -54.40 33.86
N SER A 4 -0.33 -55.57 33.26
CA SER A 4 0.09 -55.88 31.89
C SER A 4 -0.92 -55.28 30.91
N CYS A 5 -0.61 -54.14 30.31
CA CYS A 5 -1.37 -53.62 29.18
C CYS A 5 -1.13 -54.50 27.94
N LYS A 6 -2.21 -54.97 27.29
CA LYS A 6 -2.14 -55.64 26.00
C LYS A 6 -2.83 -54.75 24.97
N TRP A 7 -2.12 -54.44 23.90
CA TRP A 7 -2.69 -53.78 22.73
C TRP A 7 -3.82 -54.66 22.16
N LYS A 8 -4.95 -54.03 21.83
CA LYS A 8 -6.11 -54.66 21.20
C LYS A 8 -6.44 -53.84 19.97
N ASP A 9 -6.69 -54.51 18.85
CA ASP A 9 -7.14 -53.84 17.63
C ASP A 9 -8.46 -53.12 17.90
N SER A 10 -8.57 -51.86 17.47
CA SER A 10 -9.80 -51.07 17.59
C SER A 10 -10.79 -51.58 16.55
N ILE A 11 -11.70 -52.43 16.98
CA ILE A 11 -12.78 -52.94 16.14
C ILE A 11 -13.91 -51.92 16.21
N ASP A 12 -14.11 -51.16 15.12
CA ASP A 12 -15.32 -50.37 14.81
C ASP A 12 -15.94 -49.50 15.93
N GLU A 13 -15.12 -49.02 16.88
CA GLU A 13 -15.55 -47.98 17.82
C GLU A 13 -15.03 -46.64 17.28
N ASP A 14 -15.95 -45.84 16.72
CA ASP A 14 -15.72 -44.41 16.46
C ASP A 14 -15.54 -43.73 17.83
N ILE A 15 -14.30 -43.73 18.32
CA ILE A 15 -13.95 -43.04 19.56
C ILE A 15 -13.87 -41.56 19.24
N GLU A 16 -14.88 -40.80 19.65
CA GLU A 16 -14.84 -39.34 19.62
C GLU A 16 -13.80 -38.84 20.64
N ILE A 17 -12.64 -38.39 20.13
CA ILE A 17 -11.58 -37.78 20.95
C ILE A 17 -11.69 -36.26 20.82
N ALA A 18 -12.11 -35.59 21.88
CA ALA A 18 -11.96 -34.14 22.00
C ALA A 18 -10.50 -33.82 22.37
N TYR A 19 -9.80 -33.09 21.51
CA TYR A 19 -8.43 -32.63 21.75
C TYR A 19 -8.35 -31.11 21.56
N ASP A 20 -7.41 -30.51 22.28
CA ASP A 20 -7.00 -29.11 22.10
C ASP A 20 -5.47 -29.12 22.03
N ILE A 21 -4.92 -28.71 20.88
CA ILE A 21 -3.49 -28.74 20.59
C ILE A 21 -3.03 -27.29 20.41
N TRP A 22 -2.23 -26.81 21.35
CA TRP A 22 -1.59 -25.51 21.27
C TRP A 22 -0.15 -25.66 20.76
N LEU A 23 0.10 -25.17 19.55
CA LEU A 23 1.41 -25.20 18.89
C LEU A 23 2.08 -23.84 19.01
N VAL A 24 3.31 -23.82 19.52
CA VAL A 24 4.08 -22.60 19.80
C VAL A 24 5.54 -22.79 19.40
N ASN A 25 6.23 -21.68 19.16
CA ASN A 25 7.66 -21.69 18.86
C ASN A 25 8.49 -21.71 20.13
N GLY A 26 9.21 -22.81 20.32
CA GLY A 26 10.11 -23.02 21.46
C GLY A 26 9.54 -23.98 22.49
N ASN A 27 10.12 -23.96 23.70
CA ASN A 27 9.68 -24.84 24.79
C ASN A 27 8.54 -24.17 25.58
N PRO A 28 7.31 -24.73 25.59
CA PRO A 28 6.17 -24.16 26.34
C PRO A 28 6.43 -24.06 27.85
N ALA A 29 7.31 -24.90 28.40
CA ALA A 29 7.65 -24.89 29.82
C ALA A 29 8.71 -23.83 30.19
N ALA A 30 9.33 -23.17 29.21
CA ALA A 30 10.33 -22.14 29.48
C ALA A 30 9.66 -20.79 29.83
N GLN A 31 10.04 -20.23 30.97
CA GLN A 31 9.49 -18.95 31.45
C GLN A 31 9.99 -17.72 30.68
N SER A 32 11.07 -17.85 29.90
CA SER A 32 11.72 -16.76 29.18
C SER A 32 11.48 -16.84 27.66
N HIS A 33 10.22 -17.00 27.24
CA HIS A 33 9.88 -16.96 25.81
C HIS A 33 9.79 -15.51 25.32
N ASN A 34 10.18 -15.27 24.06
CA ASN A 34 9.97 -13.99 23.41
C ASN A 34 8.50 -13.86 23.02
N VAL A 35 7.77 -12.96 23.67
CA VAL A 35 6.33 -12.73 23.43
C VAL A 35 6.05 -12.38 21.97
N PHE A 36 6.99 -11.74 21.27
CA PHE A 36 6.84 -11.34 19.87
C PHE A 36 7.13 -12.46 18.85
N GLU A 37 7.56 -13.63 19.30
CA GLU A 37 7.89 -14.76 18.43
C GLU A 37 7.20 -16.06 18.83
N TYR A 38 6.78 -16.19 20.10
CA TYR A 38 6.28 -17.42 20.68
C TYR A 38 5.03 -17.97 19.97
N GLN A 39 4.06 -17.10 19.68
CA GLN A 39 2.83 -17.47 18.98
C GLN A 39 2.96 -17.40 17.44
N PHE A 40 3.99 -16.74 16.92
CA PHE A 40 4.12 -16.45 15.49
C PHE A 40 4.87 -17.54 14.75
N SER A 41 4.30 -18.05 13.65
CA SER A 41 5.02 -18.95 12.75
C SER A 41 6.34 -18.33 12.29
N PHE A 42 7.28 -19.17 11.83
CA PHE A 42 8.59 -18.68 11.41
C PHE A 42 8.48 -17.57 10.36
N GLU A 43 7.56 -17.67 9.40
CA GLU A 43 7.32 -16.66 8.36
C GLU A 43 6.76 -15.34 8.94
N GLN A 44 5.97 -15.42 10.00
CA GLN A 44 5.29 -14.27 10.60
C GLN A 44 6.12 -13.53 11.66
N GLN A 45 7.14 -14.18 12.23
CA GLN A 45 8.05 -13.54 13.19
C GLN A 45 8.67 -12.25 12.63
N GLY A 46 8.67 -11.18 13.44
CA GLY A 46 9.12 -9.85 13.01
C GLY A 46 8.01 -8.99 12.39
N SER A 47 6.78 -9.51 12.24
CA SER A 47 5.68 -8.76 11.62
C SER A 47 5.22 -7.58 12.47
N LEU A 48 5.09 -7.76 13.79
CA LEU A 48 4.67 -6.68 14.68
C LEU A 48 5.72 -5.57 14.70
N GLU A 49 7.00 -5.91 14.80
CA GLU A 49 8.13 -4.98 14.79
C GLU A 49 8.19 -4.18 13.49
N ARG A 50 8.04 -4.87 12.35
CA ARG A 50 7.98 -4.23 11.02
C ARG A 50 6.81 -3.25 10.95
N VAL A 51 5.61 -3.66 11.32
CA VAL A 51 4.43 -2.80 11.25
C VAL A 51 4.56 -1.61 12.20
N LEU A 52 5.07 -1.79 13.42
CA LEU A 52 5.35 -0.72 14.36
C LEU A 52 6.38 0.28 13.82
N LEU A 53 7.47 -0.20 13.22
CA LEU A 53 8.49 0.64 12.61
C LEU A 53 7.88 1.55 11.53
N PHE A 54 7.14 0.96 10.59
CA PHE A 54 6.52 1.75 9.52
C PHE A 54 5.41 2.66 10.05
N PHE A 55 4.62 2.24 11.04
CA PHE A 55 3.65 3.11 11.69
C PHE A 55 4.31 4.39 12.24
N LEU A 56 5.43 4.26 12.96
CA LEU A 56 6.19 5.40 13.48
C LEU A 56 6.72 6.30 12.35
N LEU A 57 7.25 5.72 11.28
CA LEU A 57 7.73 6.47 10.12
C LEU A 57 6.58 7.23 9.43
N TYR A 58 5.41 6.61 9.30
CA TYR A 58 4.22 7.24 8.71
C TYR A 58 3.61 8.32 9.61
N LEU A 59 3.75 8.24 10.94
CA LEU A 59 3.39 9.33 11.85
C LEU A 59 4.23 10.59 11.60
N VAL A 60 5.51 10.44 11.26
CA VAL A 60 6.35 11.58 10.84
C VAL A 60 5.79 12.22 9.57
N LEU A 61 5.47 11.42 8.55
CA LEU A 61 4.87 11.92 7.31
C LEU A 61 3.52 12.60 7.56
N ALA A 62 2.71 12.06 8.46
CA ALA A 62 1.43 12.65 8.83
C ALA A 62 1.59 14.00 9.52
N GLY A 63 2.57 14.15 10.41
CA GLY A 63 2.90 15.46 11.00
C GLY A 63 3.29 16.49 9.94
N LEU A 64 4.12 16.10 8.96
CA LEU A 64 4.48 16.94 7.81
C LEU A 64 3.26 17.29 6.95
N GLN A 65 2.35 16.33 6.74
CA GLN A 65 1.15 16.51 5.94
C GLN A 65 0.12 17.42 6.61
N VAL A 66 -0.04 17.35 7.93
CA VAL A 66 -0.90 18.28 8.69
C VAL A 66 -0.40 19.71 8.49
N TYR A 67 0.90 19.93 8.61
CA TYR A 67 1.49 21.25 8.33
C TYR A 67 1.22 21.72 6.90
N ALA A 68 1.30 20.81 5.91
CA ALA A 68 1.03 21.13 4.52
C ALA A 68 -0.44 21.52 4.27
N VAL A 69 -1.39 20.74 4.80
CA VAL A 69 -2.84 20.99 4.67
C VAL A 69 -3.25 22.31 5.33
N MET A 70 -2.62 22.68 6.45
CA MET A 70 -2.90 23.97 7.09
C MET A 70 -2.52 25.17 6.21
N ARG A 71 -1.59 25.00 5.27
CA ARG A 71 -1.09 26.07 4.38
C ARG A 71 -1.62 25.98 2.95
N GLN A 72 -2.26 24.88 2.58
CA GLN A 72 -2.67 24.61 1.20
C GLN A 72 -4.05 23.96 1.14
N LYS A 73 -4.94 24.48 0.28
CA LYS A 73 -6.30 23.97 0.11
C LYS A 73 -6.52 23.33 -1.27
N HIS A 74 -5.53 22.62 -1.81
CA HIS A 74 -5.63 21.94 -3.11
C HIS A 74 -6.23 20.54 -3.00
N LEU A 75 -6.97 20.12 -4.03
CA LEU A 75 -7.61 18.80 -4.09
C LEU A 75 -6.59 17.65 -4.11
N VAL A 76 -5.44 17.83 -4.76
CA VAL A 76 -4.30 16.90 -4.75
C VAL A 76 -3.80 16.65 -3.32
N THR A 77 -3.62 17.70 -2.54
CA THR A 77 -3.21 17.60 -1.13
C THR A 77 -4.26 16.86 -0.29
N ARG A 78 -5.56 17.08 -0.55
CA ARG A 78 -6.65 16.37 0.13
C ARG A 78 -6.67 14.87 -0.22
N LEU A 79 -6.49 14.52 -1.49
CA LEU A 79 -6.41 13.12 -1.93
C LEU A 79 -5.22 12.41 -1.30
N PHE A 80 -4.04 13.05 -1.28
CA PHE A 80 -2.86 12.50 -0.60
C PHE A 80 -3.09 12.33 0.90
N THR A 81 -3.74 13.29 1.55
CA THR A 81 -4.10 13.20 2.98
C THR A 81 -5.03 12.02 3.23
N ALA A 82 -6.04 11.80 2.38
CA ALA A 82 -6.97 10.68 2.50
C ALA A 82 -6.22 9.33 2.41
N ALA A 83 -5.36 9.16 1.40
CA ALA A 83 -4.53 7.96 1.26
C ALA A 83 -3.64 7.73 2.49
N LEU A 84 -2.95 8.77 2.96
CA LEU A 84 -2.09 8.70 4.15
C LEU A 84 -2.88 8.35 5.43
N THR A 85 -4.08 8.88 5.60
CA THR A 85 -4.94 8.56 6.74
C THR A 85 -5.42 7.12 6.72
N LEU A 86 -5.78 6.59 5.54
CA LEU A 86 -6.15 5.19 5.40
C LEU A 86 -4.96 4.27 5.67
N GLN A 87 -3.76 4.66 5.26
CA GLN A 87 -2.53 3.92 5.56
C GLN A 87 -2.25 3.84 7.07
N LEU A 88 -2.38 4.96 7.78
CA LEU A 88 -2.24 4.97 9.24
C LEU A 88 -3.31 4.12 9.93
N LEU A 89 -4.54 4.21 9.45
CA LEU A 89 -5.65 3.44 9.98
C LEU A 89 -5.44 1.93 9.78
N SER A 90 -4.96 1.54 8.60
CA SER A 90 -4.55 0.16 8.32
C SER A 90 -3.53 -0.34 9.35
N PHE A 91 -2.44 0.41 9.56
CA PHE A 91 -1.44 0.02 10.55
C PHE A 91 -2.01 -0.09 11.97
N LEU A 92 -2.89 0.81 12.40
CA LEU A 92 -3.53 0.73 13.72
C LEU A 92 -4.33 -0.57 13.89
N TRP A 93 -5.11 -0.95 12.88
CA TRP A 93 -5.88 -2.19 12.91
C TRP A 93 -4.98 -3.42 12.90
N THR A 94 -3.96 -3.45 12.03
CA THR A 94 -2.99 -4.56 11.96
C THR A 94 -2.18 -4.68 13.24
N ILE A 95 -1.70 -3.59 13.85
CA ILE A 95 -0.99 -3.62 15.14
C ILE A 95 -1.89 -4.21 16.22
N THR A 96 -3.16 -3.77 16.27
CA THR A 96 -4.11 -4.28 17.27
C THR A 96 -4.30 -5.78 17.09
N HIS A 97 -4.58 -6.23 15.86
CA HIS A 97 -4.71 -7.65 15.54
C HIS A 97 -3.47 -8.46 15.95
N LEU A 98 -2.27 -8.02 15.54
CA LEU A 98 -1.01 -8.71 15.83
C LEU A 98 -0.62 -8.67 17.31
N ALA A 99 -0.99 -7.62 18.04
CA ALA A 99 -0.73 -7.52 19.48
C ALA A 99 -1.58 -8.50 20.28
N PHE A 100 -2.86 -8.68 19.91
CA PHE A 100 -3.69 -9.74 20.48
C PHE A 100 -3.14 -11.12 20.10
N PHE A 101 -2.78 -11.32 18.83
CA PHE A 101 -2.19 -12.57 18.36
C PHE A 101 -0.90 -12.94 19.12
N ALA A 102 -0.05 -11.96 19.45
CA ALA A 102 1.14 -12.20 20.28
C ALA A 102 0.81 -12.69 21.70
N TRP A 103 -0.37 -12.34 22.21
CA TRP A 103 -0.84 -12.73 23.56
C TRP A 103 -1.54 -14.09 23.57
N ASP A 104 -2.51 -14.31 22.67
CA ASP A 104 -3.41 -15.48 22.69
C ASP A 104 -3.15 -16.49 21.56
N GLY A 105 -2.44 -16.12 20.50
CA GLY A 105 -2.20 -16.95 19.32
C GLY A 105 -3.35 -17.01 18.31
N ASP A 106 -4.43 -16.26 18.51
CA ASP A 106 -5.60 -16.19 17.61
C ASP A 106 -5.83 -14.77 17.07
N GLY A 107 -5.56 -13.76 17.90
CA GLY A 107 -5.72 -12.35 17.56
C GLY A 107 -7.17 -11.96 17.33
N VAL A 108 -7.39 -10.92 16.53
CA VAL A 108 -8.74 -10.48 16.14
C VAL A 108 -8.86 -10.51 14.62
N PRO A 109 -9.30 -11.63 14.00
CA PRO A 109 -9.26 -11.80 12.54
C PRO A 109 -10.01 -10.69 11.77
N SER A 110 -11.12 -10.19 12.32
CA SER A 110 -11.87 -9.10 11.72
C SER A 110 -11.07 -7.79 11.63
N LEU A 111 -10.23 -7.49 12.63
CA LEU A 111 -9.34 -6.32 12.58
C LEU A 111 -8.22 -6.51 11.56
N GLY A 112 -7.73 -7.75 11.37
CA GLY A 112 -6.80 -8.08 10.30
C GLY A 112 -7.39 -7.73 8.92
N ILE A 113 -8.59 -8.23 8.63
CA ILE A 113 -9.30 -7.97 7.37
C ILE A 113 -9.55 -6.47 7.17
N VAL A 114 -10.01 -5.76 8.21
CA VAL A 114 -10.25 -4.31 8.12
C VAL A 114 -8.94 -3.55 7.88
N GLY A 115 -7.84 -4.01 8.49
CA GLY A 115 -6.49 -3.49 8.25
C GLY A 115 -6.06 -3.65 6.78
N ASP A 116 -6.24 -4.84 6.22
CA ASP A 116 -5.86 -5.16 4.84
C ASP A 116 -6.72 -4.38 3.83
N VAL A 117 -8.03 -4.33 4.03
CA VAL A 117 -8.93 -3.52 3.17
C VAL A 117 -8.57 -2.04 3.23
N SER A 118 -8.25 -1.51 4.42
CA SER A 118 -7.81 -0.11 4.58
C SER A 118 -6.50 0.15 3.84
N TYR A 119 -5.56 -0.80 3.87
CA TYR A 119 -4.32 -0.74 3.11
C TYR A 119 -4.60 -0.73 1.60
N MET A 120 -5.44 -1.63 1.10
CA MET A 120 -5.77 -1.69 -0.32
C MET A 120 -6.43 -0.39 -0.82
N LEU A 121 -7.35 0.18 -0.03
CA LEU A 121 -7.97 1.47 -0.34
C LEU A 121 -6.94 2.61 -0.35
N SER A 122 -6.02 2.63 0.62
CA SER A 122 -4.88 3.55 0.65
C SER A 122 -4.05 3.48 -0.63
N GLN A 123 -3.62 2.28 -1.04
CA GLN A 123 -2.83 2.05 -2.24
C GLN A 123 -3.58 2.42 -3.52
N SER A 124 -4.87 2.12 -3.58
CA SER A 124 -5.74 2.49 -4.70
C SER A 124 -5.86 4.02 -4.83
N LEU A 125 -6.11 4.75 -3.74
CA LEU A 125 -6.16 6.22 -3.78
C LEU A 125 -4.80 6.83 -4.12
N PHE A 126 -3.71 6.25 -3.61
CA PHE A 126 -2.37 6.67 -3.97
C PHE A 126 -2.11 6.49 -5.46
N MET A 127 -2.56 5.38 -6.05
CA MET A 127 -2.46 5.15 -7.49
C MET A 127 -3.23 6.17 -8.30
N LEU A 128 -4.46 6.49 -7.90
CA LEU A 128 -5.25 7.55 -8.52
C LEU A 128 -4.51 8.89 -8.48
N LEU A 129 -3.94 9.25 -7.33
CA LEU A 129 -3.15 10.46 -7.17
C LEU A 129 -1.98 10.51 -8.16
N LEU A 130 -1.21 9.42 -8.31
CA LEU A 130 -0.07 9.37 -9.21
C LEU A 130 -0.49 9.53 -10.68
N LEU A 131 -1.59 8.88 -11.10
CA LEU A 131 -2.11 9.01 -12.46
C LEU A 131 -2.60 10.43 -12.76
N LEU A 132 -3.27 11.06 -11.79
CA LEU A 132 -3.71 12.45 -11.91
C LEU A 132 -2.52 13.41 -12.04
N LEU A 133 -1.50 13.23 -11.20
CA LEU A 133 -0.28 14.03 -11.25
C LEU A 133 0.49 13.83 -12.56
N ALA A 134 0.63 12.59 -13.04
CA ALA A 134 1.31 12.27 -14.30
C ALA A 134 0.68 12.97 -15.50
N LYS A 135 -0.66 13.07 -15.52
CA LYS A 135 -1.42 13.76 -16.55
C LYS A 135 -1.34 15.29 -16.44
N GLY A 136 -0.72 15.78 -15.37
CA GLY A 136 -0.58 17.20 -15.05
C GLY A 136 -1.84 17.84 -14.50
N TRP A 137 -2.75 17.05 -13.95
CA TRP A 137 -3.94 17.59 -13.31
C TRP A 137 -3.56 18.43 -12.08
N ALA A 138 -4.20 19.60 -11.99
CA ALA A 138 -3.94 20.63 -10.98
C ALA A 138 -2.55 21.29 -11.03
N ILE A 139 -1.62 20.87 -11.90
CA ILE A 139 -0.26 21.48 -12.03
C ILE A 139 -0.08 22.16 -13.40
N THR A 140 -0.48 21.47 -14.48
CA THR A 140 -0.28 21.93 -15.87
C THR A 140 -1.62 22.13 -16.58
N ARG A 141 -2.68 21.40 -16.20
CA ARG A 141 -4.00 21.47 -16.86
C ARG A 141 -5.13 21.64 -15.84
N THR A 142 -6.02 22.61 -16.08
CA THR A 142 -7.30 22.81 -15.36
C THR A 142 -8.30 21.71 -15.68
N GLU A 143 -8.37 21.31 -16.96
CA GLU A 143 -9.24 20.23 -17.43
C GLU A 143 -8.46 18.95 -17.73
N LEU A 144 -8.91 17.88 -17.10
CA LEU A 144 -8.42 16.53 -17.37
C LEU A 144 -9.08 16.02 -18.66
N THR A 145 -8.31 15.89 -19.75
CA THR A 145 -8.79 15.26 -20.99
C THR A 145 -8.98 13.76 -20.74
N TRP A 146 -10.01 13.13 -21.30
CA TRP A 146 -10.25 11.68 -21.12
C TRP A 146 -10.39 11.22 -19.64
N LYS A 147 -10.98 12.05 -18.76
CA LYS A 147 -11.33 11.68 -17.37
C LYS A 147 -11.90 10.25 -17.22
N PRO A 148 -12.92 9.84 -18.00
CA PRO A 148 -13.51 8.51 -17.80
C PRO A 148 -12.53 7.38 -18.03
N VAL A 149 -11.52 7.54 -18.89
CA VAL A 149 -10.52 6.50 -19.15
C VAL A 149 -9.60 6.33 -17.95
N LEU A 150 -9.12 7.43 -17.35
CA LEU A 150 -8.28 7.38 -16.15
C LEU A 150 -9.01 6.71 -14.99
N PHE A 151 -10.26 7.11 -14.71
CA PHE A 151 -11.07 6.50 -13.65
C PHE A 151 -11.43 5.05 -13.96
N CYS A 152 -11.65 4.69 -15.24
CA CYS A 152 -11.88 3.30 -15.65
C CYS A 152 -10.65 2.43 -15.37
N ILE A 153 -9.45 2.86 -15.78
CA ILE A 153 -8.20 2.13 -15.53
C ILE A 153 -7.96 1.96 -14.03
N TRP A 154 -8.15 3.04 -13.26
CA TRP A 154 -8.04 3.00 -11.80
C TRP A 154 -9.06 2.07 -11.14
N LEU A 155 -10.30 2.06 -11.62
CA LEU A 155 -11.35 1.18 -11.12
C LEU A 155 -11.01 -0.29 -11.44
N VAL A 156 -10.60 -0.58 -12.67
CA VAL A 156 -10.17 -1.93 -13.09
C VAL A 156 -8.98 -2.40 -12.25
N TYR A 157 -7.98 -1.54 -12.02
CA TYR A 157 -6.86 -1.82 -11.12
C TYR A 157 -7.36 -2.25 -9.74
N SER A 158 -8.25 -1.44 -9.16
CA SER A 158 -8.79 -1.67 -7.81
C SER A 158 -9.61 -2.95 -7.74
N CYS A 159 -10.42 -3.24 -8.76
CA CYS A 159 -11.19 -4.47 -8.86
C CYS A 159 -10.29 -5.71 -8.96
N ILE A 160 -9.21 -5.66 -9.74
CA ILE A 160 -8.24 -6.77 -9.84
C ILE A 160 -7.58 -7.01 -8.49
N GLN A 161 -7.18 -5.96 -7.78
CA GLN A 161 -6.61 -6.09 -6.44
C GLN A 161 -7.58 -6.74 -5.46
N ILE A 162 -8.84 -6.27 -5.42
CA ILE A 162 -9.88 -6.83 -4.54
C ILE A 162 -10.14 -8.30 -4.88
N LEU A 163 -10.28 -8.63 -6.16
CA LEU A 163 -10.50 -10.01 -6.61
C LEU A 163 -9.37 -10.93 -6.17
N LEU A 164 -8.12 -10.48 -6.32
CA LEU A 164 -6.93 -11.23 -5.94
C LEU A 164 -6.86 -11.42 -4.41
N TYR A 165 -7.21 -10.40 -3.61
CA TYR A 165 -7.31 -10.53 -2.15
C TYR A 165 -8.40 -11.53 -1.74
N VAL A 166 -9.60 -11.45 -2.34
CA VAL A 166 -10.69 -12.39 -2.06
C VAL A 166 -10.27 -13.81 -2.44
N TRP A 167 -9.66 -13.99 -3.61
CA TRP A 167 -9.13 -15.28 -4.05
C TRP A 167 -8.12 -15.85 -3.05
N ASN A 168 -7.17 -15.02 -2.61
CA ASN A 168 -6.17 -15.42 -1.61
C ASN A 168 -6.82 -15.83 -0.29
N MET A 169 -7.91 -15.19 0.12
CA MET A 169 -8.63 -15.53 1.35
C MET A 169 -9.50 -16.80 1.24
N THR A 170 -9.98 -17.16 0.04
CA THR A 170 -10.94 -18.26 -0.14
C THR A 170 -10.34 -19.55 -0.70
N GLU A 171 -9.34 -19.46 -1.58
CA GLU A 171 -8.82 -20.59 -2.36
C GLU A 171 -7.42 -21.04 -1.94
N VAL A 172 -6.66 -20.19 -1.23
CA VAL A 172 -5.33 -20.58 -0.75
C VAL A 172 -5.50 -21.19 0.64
N ASP A 173 -5.38 -22.52 0.70
CA ASP A 173 -5.37 -23.24 1.97
C ASP A 173 -4.17 -22.80 2.81
N VAL A 174 -4.39 -22.62 4.13
CA VAL A 174 -3.36 -22.21 5.10
C VAL A 174 -2.13 -23.12 5.12
N ILE A 175 -2.25 -24.33 4.54
CA ILE A 175 -1.22 -25.37 4.51
C ILE A 175 -0.35 -25.28 3.24
N GLU A 176 -0.84 -24.67 2.15
CA GLU A 176 -0.07 -24.55 0.91
C GLU A 176 0.85 -23.33 0.96
N GLU A 177 2.17 -23.57 0.96
CA GLU A 177 3.21 -22.53 0.89
C GLU A 177 3.31 -21.88 -0.52
N ILE A 178 2.18 -21.56 -1.15
CA ILE A 178 2.12 -20.89 -2.45
C ILE A 178 1.97 -19.40 -2.22
N ASP A 179 2.89 -18.61 -2.76
CA ASP A 179 2.73 -17.16 -2.72
C ASP A 179 1.58 -16.69 -3.61
N GLU A 180 0.93 -15.61 -3.19
CA GLU A 180 -0.06 -14.85 -3.96
C GLU A 180 0.40 -14.60 -5.42
N TYR A 181 1.68 -14.29 -5.64
CA TYR A 181 2.26 -14.01 -6.97
C TYR A 181 2.66 -15.23 -7.79
N GLN A 182 2.58 -16.44 -7.21
CA GLN A 182 2.74 -17.70 -7.93
C GLN A 182 1.40 -18.19 -8.51
N THR A 183 0.28 -17.57 -8.12
CA THR A 183 -1.06 -17.89 -8.59
C THR A 183 -1.41 -17.23 -9.93
N TYR A 184 -2.38 -17.78 -10.66
CA TYR A 184 -2.88 -17.17 -11.91
C TYR A 184 -3.39 -15.73 -11.71
N PRO A 185 -4.21 -15.41 -10.68
CA PRO A 185 -4.61 -14.03 -10.38
C PRO A 185 -3.40 -13.12 -10.11
N GLY A 186 -2.38 -13.62 -9.42
CA GLY A 186 -1.12 -12.93 -9.17
C GLY A 186 -0.45 -12.43 -10.45
N TRP A 187 -0.26 -13.32 -11.43
CA TRP A 187 0.33 -12.97 -12.73
C TRP A 187 -0.52 -11.96 -13.52
N ILE A 188 -1.85 -12.07 -13.47
CA ILE A 188 -2.75 -11.09 -14.11
C ILE A 188 -2.56 -9.70 -13.49
N SER A 189 -2.50 -9.61 -12.16
CA SER A 189 -2.26 -8.36 -11.43
C SER A 189 -0.90 -7.74 -11.78
N LEU A 190 0.16 -8.56 -11.87
CA LEU A 190 1.49 -8.12 -12.28
C LEU A 190 1.52 -7.58 -13.71
N CYS A 191 0.93 -8.31 -14.67
CA CYS A 191 0.80 -7.86 -16.05
C CYS A 191 0.04 -6.53 -16.15
N PHE A 192 -1.08 -6.41 -15.44
CA PHE A 192 -1.86 -5.18 -15.42
C PHE A 192 -1.07 -4.01 -14.80
N ARG A 193 -0.29 -4.26 -13.73
CA ARG A 193 0.60 -3.24 -13.14
C ARG A 193 1.66 -2.76 -14.13
N LEU A 194 2.20 -3.63 -14.98
CA LEU A 194 3.12 -3.23 -16.06
C LEU A 194 2.42 -2.36 -17.12
N VAL A 195 1.18 -2.70 -17.49
CA VAL A 195 0.37 -1.89 -18.42
C VAL A 195 0.12 -0.49 -17.85
N VAL A 196 -0.30 -0.38 -16.59
CA VAL A 196 -0.49 0.92 -15.91
C VAL A 196 0.82 1.69 -15.81
N THR A 197 1.95 1.01 -15.58
CA THR A 197 3.29 1.64 -15.55
C THR A 197 3.66 2.22 -16.93
N ALA A 198 3.45 1.46 -18.00
CA ALA A 198 3.69 1.93 -19.36
C ALA A 198 2.81 3.13 -19.69
N TRP A 199 1.52 3.07 -19.32
CA TRP A 199 0.59 4.20 -19.47
C TRP A 199 1.10 5.43 -18.71
N PHE A 200 1.43 5.27 -17.42
CA PHE A 200 1.95 6.35 -16.58
C PHE A 200 3.16 7.04 -17.22
N LEU A 201 4.11 6.27 -17.76
CA LEU A 201 5.27 6.81 -18.46
C LEU A 201 4.89 7.57 -19.74
N THR A 202 3.91 7.08 -20.50
CA THR A 202 3.44 7.78 -21.71
C THR A 202 2.75 9.11 -21.39
N GLU A 203 1.87 9.15 -20.37
CA GLU A 203 1.22 10.40 -19.93
C GLU A 203 2.24 11.37 -19.36
N LEU A 204 3.15 10.89 -18.50
CA LEU A 204 4.22 11.72 -17.93
C LEU A 204 5.08 12.33 -19.03
N ARG A 205 5.48 11.54 -20.03
CA ARG A 205 6.24 12.02 -21.19
C ARG A 205 5.44 13.06 -21.98
N SER A 206 4.15 12.81 -22.24
CA SER A 206 3.29 13.76 -22.96
C SER A 206 3.24 15.09 -22.21
N THR A 207 2.98 15.07 -20.90
CA THR A 207 2.94 16.28 -20.07
C THR A 207 4.28 17.01 -20.05
N MET A 208 5.40 16.29 -19.98
CA MET A 208 6.74 16.89 -20.06
C MET A 208 7.06 17.51 -21.42
N MET A 209 6.52 16.97 -22.52
CA MET A 209 6.71 17.52 -23.87
C MET A 209 5.88 18.78 -24.11
N ASP A 210 4.73 18.90 -23.46
CA ASP A 210 3.83 20.05 -23.58
C ASP A 210 4.25 21.22 -22.66
N GLU A 211 5.00 20.93 -21.59
CA GLU A 211 5.41 21.90 -20.58
C GLU A 211 6.71 22.64 -20.96
N ASN A 212 6.63 23.96 -21.13
CA ASN A 212 7.79 24.79 -21.47
C ASN A 212 8.53 25.36 -20.25
N ASP A 213 7.92 25.32 -19.05
CA ASP A 213 8.57 25.80 -17.82
C ASP A 213 9.59 24.78 -17.28
N HIS A 214 10.85 25.20 -17.24
CA HIS A 214 11.97 24.42 -16.74
C HIS A 214 11.84 24.05 -15.25
N ARG A 215 11.06 24.80 -14.46
CA ARG A 215 10.78 24.47 -13.05
C ARG A 215 9.82 23.31 -12.94
N LYS A 216 8.71 23.35 -13.67
CA LYS A 216 7.72 22.26 -13.72
C LYS A 216 8.29 21.00 -14.36
N LEU A 217 9.11 21.13 -15.41
CA LEU A 217 9.80 19.99 -16.02
C LEU A 217 10.73 19.27 -15.03
N ARG A 218 11.48 20.02 -14.22
CA ARG A 218 12.30 19.43 -13.15
C ARG A 218 11.45 18.73 -12.10
N PHE A 219 10.29 19.29 -11.73
CA PHE A 219 9.34 18.61 -10.85
C PHE A 219 8.92 17.25 -11.44
N TYR A 220 8.48 17.22 -12.70
CA TYR A 220 8.06 15.98 -13.38
C TYR A 220 9.17 14.95 -13.50
N LEU A 221 10.40 15.38 -13.73
CA LEU A 221 11.55 14.48 -13.77
C LEU A 221 11.81 13.80 -12.42
N HIS A 222 11.79 14.55 -11.32
CA HIS A 222 11.98 14.00 -9.98
C HIS A 222 10.79 13.13 -9.54
N PHE A 223 9.56 13.56 -9.88
CA PHE A 223 8.33 12.82 -9.67
C PHE A 223 8.37 11.46 -10.38
N GLY A 224 8.67 11.47 -11.68
CA GLY A 224 8.77 10.26 -12.49
C GLY A 224 9.87 9.32 -12.02
N ALA A 225 11.10 9.83 -11.87
CA ALA A 225 12.23 9.02 -11.44
C ALA A 225 12.02 8.40 -10.04
N GLY A 226 11.48 9.18 -9.10
CA GLY A 226 11.24 8.71 -7.74
C GLY A 226 10.13 7.65 -7.66
N LEU A 227 9.03 7.85 -8.38
CA LEU A 227 7.88 6.96 -8.31
C LEU A 227 7.94 5.77 -9.26
N LEU A 228 8.81 5.81 -10.27
CA LEU A 228 9.03 4.65 -11.14
C LEU A 228 9.47 3.43 -10.32
N CYS A 229 10.27 3.63 -9.27
CA CYS A 229 10.62 2.58 -8.32
C CYS A 229 9.38 1.95 -7.67
N TRP A 230 8.39 2.78 -7.30
CA TRP A 230 7.14 2.31 -6.71
C TRP A 230 6.28 1.52 -7.71
N PHE A 231 6.25 1.93 -8.97
CA PHE A 231 5.51 1.20 -10.01
C PHE A 231 6.11 -0.19 -10.29
N VAL A 232 7.44 -0.24 -10.38
CA VAL A 232 8.18 -1.41 -10.89
C VAL A 232 8.60 -2.39 -9.79
N TYR A 233 8.62 -2.00 -8.50
CA TYR A 233 9.10 -2.91 -7.45
C TYR A 233 8.33 -4.23 -7.42
N LEU A 234 6.99 -4.21 -7.58
CA LEU A 234 6.21 -5.42 -7.36
C LEU A 234 6.53 -6.53 -8.38
N PRO A 235 6.56 -6.28 -9.71
CA PRO A 235 7.07 -7.26 -10.66
C PRO A 235 8.49 -7.75 -10.37
N VAL A 236 9.39 -6.84 -9.98
CA VAL A 236 10.79 -7.20 -9.68
C VAL A 236 10.87 -8.11 -8.45
N VAL A 237 10.15 -7.76 -7.39
CA VAL A 237 10.08 -8.54 -6.14
C VAL A 237 9.44 -9.90 -6.38
N ALA A 238 8.36 -9.97 -7.16
CA ALA A 238 7.71 -11.23 -7.51
C ALA A 238 8.67 -12.19 -8.25
N LEU A 239 9.46 -11.68 -9.19
CA LEU A 239 10.47 -12.48 -9.91
C LEU A 239 11.60 -12.96 -8.98
N ILE A 240 12.06 -12.11 -8.06
CA ILE A 240 13.10 -12.48 -7.09
C ILE A 240 12.55 -13.50 -6.09
N ALA A 241 11.29 -13.34 -5.65
CA ALA A 241 10.64 -14.23 -4.70
C ALA A 241 10.58 -15.69 -5.18
N LEU A 242 10.55 -15.93 -6.51
CA LEU A 242 10.64 -17.29 -7.08
C LEU A 242 11.93 -18.03 -6.72
N GLN A 243 12.99 -17.30 -6.36
CA GLN A 243 14.30 -17.86 -5.98
C GLN A 243 14.51 -17.90 -4.46
N VAL A 244 13.60 -17.32 -3.69
CA VAL A 244 13.67 -17.27 -2.22
C VAL A 244 12.94 -18.47 -1.64
N SER A 245 13.54 -19.13 -0.65
CA SER A 245 12.90 -20.23 0.09
C SER A 245 11.59 -19.77 0.73
N ALA A 246 10.56 -20.62 0.76
CA ALA A 246 9.23 -20.30 1.30
C ALA A 246 9.28 -19.61 2.68
N LEU A 247 10.10 -20.14 3.61
CA LEU A 247 10.31 -19.61 4.96
C LEU A 247 10.67 -18.11 5.04
N TRP A 248 11.40 -17.60 4.05
CA TRP A 248 11.88 -16.20 4.03
C TRP A 248 11.12 -15.31 3.06
N ARG A 249 10.36 -15.93 2.15
CA ARG A 249 9.79 -15.28 0.99
C ARG A 249 8.74 -14.24 1.37
N GLN A 250 7.84 -14.57 2.29
CA GLN A 250 6.84 -13.64 2.83
C GLN A 250 7.51 -12.44 3.51
N LYS A 251 8.51 -12.67 4.37
CA LYS A 251 9.26 -11.59 5.03
C LYS A 251 9.95 -10.67 4.03
N PHE A 252 10.54 -11.25 3.00
CA PHE A 252 11.23 -10.53 1.94
C PHE A 252 10.27 -9.65 1.14
N ILE A 253 9.17 -10.22 0.64
CA ILE A 253 8.15 -9.48 -0.13
C ILE A 253 7.59 -8.33 0.71
N LEU A 254 7.12 -8.64 1.92
CA LEU A 254 6.50 -7.66 2.79
C LEU A 254 7.48 -6.56 3.24
N GLY A 255 8.74 -6.91 3.49
CA GLY A 255 9.80 -5.96 3.81
C GLY A 255 10.07 -4.99 2.67
N ILE A 256 10.26 -5.49 1.44
CA ILE A 256 10.52 -4.62 0.29
C ILE A 256 9.30 -3.78 -0.06
N SER A 257 8.09 -4.35 -0.05
CA SER A 257 6.85 -3.61 -0.31
C SER A 257 6.68 -2.46 0.68
N SER A 258 6.89 -2.70 1.97
CA SER A 258 6.80 -1.65 3.00
C SER A 258 7.82 -0.52 2.78
N CYS A 259 9.06 -0.87 2.42
CA CYS A 259 10.10 0.11 2.09
C CYS A 259 9.76 0.93 0.83
N ALA A 260 9.31 0.27 -0.24
CA ALA A 260 8.97 0.92 -1.50
C ALA A 260 7.78 1.87 -1.33
N ASP A 261 6.74 1.42 -0.63
CA ASP A 261 5.56 2.22 -0.31
C ASP A 261 5.94 3.45 0.53
N PHE A 262 6.67 3.25 1.63
CA PHE A 262 7.12 4.37 2.46
C PHE A 262 7.93 5.39 1.66
N LEU A 263 8.86 4.93 0.82
CA LEU A 263 9.67 5.80 -0.04
C LEU A 263 8.77 6.62 -0.99
N ALA A 264 7.77 6.00 -1.60
CA ALA A 264 6.84 6.69 -2.49
C ALA A 264 6.02 7.77 -1.75
N TYR A 265 5.50 7.45 -0.57
CA TYR A 265 4.80 8.41 0.28
C TYR A 265 5.71 9.55 0.74
N ALA A 266 6.97 9.26 1.09
CA ALA A 266 7.96 10.27 1.45
C ALA A 266 8.30 11.20 0.27
N ILE A 267 8.46 10.64 -0.93
CA ILE A 267 8.70 11.40 -2.17
C ILE A 267 7.52 12.34 -2.46
N ILE A 268 6.29 11.87 -2.38
CA ILE A 268 5.10 12.71 -2.58
C ILE A 268 4.99 13.79 -1.50
N THR A 269 5.26 13.45 -0.24
CA THR A 269 5.28 14.44 0.87
C THR A 269 6.28 15.56 0.59
N HIS A 270 7.48 15.21 0.10
CA HIS A 270 8.51 16.17 -0.27
C HIS A 270 8.15 16.99 -1.52
N LEU A 271 7.53 16.37 -2.53
CA LEU A 271 7.13 17.04 -3.78
C LEU A 271 5.96 18.00 -3.56
N LEU A 272 4.98 17.61 -2.74
CA LEU A 272 3.80 18.43 -2.41
C LEU A 272 4.07 19.44 -1.30
N TRP A 273 5.31 19.56 -0.82
CA TRP A 273 5.65 20.46 0.27
C TRP A 273 5.31 21.94 -0.04
N PRO A 274 4.67 22.69 0.88
CA PRO A 274 4.04 23.98 0.57
C PRO A 274 4.91 25.01 -0.13
N THR A 275 6.18 25.13 0.24
CA THR A 275 7.06 26.15 -0.35
C THR A 275 7.33 25.93 -1.84
N ARG A 276 7.21 24.68 -2.32
CA ARG A 276 7.41 24.34 -3.73
C ARG A 276 6.08 24.23 -4.47
N SER A 277 5.11 23.55 -3.86
CA SER A 277 3.81 23.34 -4.48
C SER A 277 3.02 24.65 -4.65
N GLN A 278 3.12 25.61 -3.71
CA GLN A 278 2.54 26.95 -3.93
C GLN A 278 3.12 27.64 -5.17
N GLN A 279 4.43 27.53 -5.43
CA GLN A 279 5.02 28.14 -6.63
C GLN A 279 4.51 27.48 -7.93
N TYR A 280 4.35 26.16 -7.94
CA TYR A 280 3.82 25.45 -9.11
C TYR A 280 2.33 25.73 -9.36
N PHE A 281 1.55 25.87 -8.29
CA PHE A 281 0.12 26.17 -8.34
C PHE A 281 -0.18 27.67 -8.57
N GLN A 282 0.68 28.59 -8.11
CA GLN A 282 0.54 30.05 -8.31
C GLN A 282 0.96 30.49 -9.72
N LEU A 283 1.96 29.84 -10.32
CA LEU A 283 2.29 30.03 -11.74
C LEU A 283 1.12 29.70 -12.67
N GLN A 284 0.09 29.01 -12.18
CA GLN A 284 -1.13 28.75 -12.92
C GLN A 284 -2.17 29.88 -12.75
N SER A 285 -2.28 30.50 -11.57
CA SER A 285 -3.18 31.65 -11.37
C SER A 285 -2.69 32.90 -12.10
N GLU A 286 -1.37 33.09 -12.22
CA GLU A 286 -0.80 34.20 -12.99
C GLU A 286 -0.86 33.99 -14.52
N LEU A 287 -1.06 32.75 -15.00
CA LEU A 287 -1.14 32.42 -16.43
C LEU A 287 -2.58 32.28 -16.95
N ASP A 288 -3.59 32.33 -16.07
CA ASP A 288 -4.99 32.37 -16.49
C ASP A 288 -5.37 33.82 -16.80
N PRO A 289 -5.31 34.27 -18.07
CA PRO A 289 -5.57 35.66 -18.41
C PRO A 289 -7.06 35.99 -18.24
N GLY A 290 -7.92 34.99 -18.00
CA GLY A 290 -9.35 35.16 -17.77
C GLY A 290 -9.63 36.01 -16.54
N ASP A 291 -8.94 35.76 -15.43
CA ASP A 291 -9.14 36.50 -14.18
C ASP A 291 -8.64 37.95 -14.30
N GLU A 292 -7.50 38.21 -14.96
CA GLU A 292 -7.04 39.58 -15.23
C GLU A 292 -7.97 40.32 -16.21
N LEU A 293 -8.52 39.63 -17.22
CA LEU A 293 -9.46 40.20 -18.19
C LEU A 293 -10.82 40.50 -17.55
N GLU A 294 -11.28 39.69 -16.60
CA GLU A 294 -12.49 39.94 -15.81
C GLU A 294 -12.28 41.14 -14.87
N GLU A 295 -11.14 41.22 -14.18
CA GLU A 295 -10.79 42.35 -13.31
C GLU A 295 -10.60 43.66 -14.10
N LEU A 296 -10.07 43.60 -15.33
CA LEU A 296 -10.00 44.73 -16.26
C LEU A 296 -11.37 45.15 -16.83
N ASN A 297 -12.31 44.22 -16.99
CA ASN A 297 -13.69 44.52 -17.41
C ASN A 297 -14.54 45.09 -16.27
N GLU A 298 -14.21 44.77 -15.02
CA GLU A 298 -14.86 45.32 -13.82
C GLU A 298 -14.29 46.68 -13.40
N ALA A 299 -13.15 47.09 -13.96
CA ALA A 299 -12.61 48.42 -13.71
C ALA A 299 -13.53 49.50 -14.32
N PRO A 300 -13.93 50.54 -13.55
CA PRO A 300 -14.80 51.58 -14.06
C PRO A 300 -14.13 52.28 -15.23
N HIS A 301 -14.76 52.21 -16.40
CA HIS A 301 -14.39 52.99 -17.57
C HIS A 301 -14.60 54.48 -17.25
N ASN A 302 -13.53 55.17 -16.88
CA ASN A 302 -13.48 56.63 -16.81
C ASN A 302 -13.28 57.24 -18.19
#